data_AF-A0A9D7E2V7-F1
#
_entry.id   AF-A0A9D7E2V7-F1
#
_cell.length_a   1.000
_cell.length_b   1.000
_cell.length_c   1.000
_cell.angle_alpha   90.00
_cell.angle_beta   90.00
_cell.angle_gamma   90.00
#
_symmetry.space_group_name_H-M   'P 1'
#
loop_
_entity.id
_entity.type
_entity.pdbx_description
1 polymer ?
#
loop_
_entity_poly.entity_id
_entity_poly.type
_entity_poly.pdbx_seq_one_letter_code
_entity_poly.pdbx_strand_id
1 'polypeptide(L)'
;MQPSTPSPRLARLRDFARAAILYRTGASVDERAERAILPVGEAIAVTHEPALKIEAALAQLRGSTYGLRFNPKLGYGFDCGGTRHLVLLSSELERGALLAALGAKRRIAGIVAMVDGSDTAASYVARHLIVVRPARDGIDVSVIDTDGDVQLQGGLRRDGKGLALTLRTHGAALPPTAVDGAVTDDGVTLDVRVFVGGPPVKRHGEVDPIAA
;
A
#
# COMPACT_ATOMS: atom_id res chain seq x y z
N MET A 1 -46.92 12.40 -8.32
CA MET A 1 -45.79 11.51 -8.67
C MET A 1 -45.15 11.05 -7.37
N GLN A 2 -45.29 9.77 -7.00
CA GLN A 2 -44.54 9.24 -5.86
C GLN A 2 -43.08 9.01 -6.30
N PRO A 3 -42.07 9.40 -5.49
CA PRO A 3 -40.68 9.12 -5.82
C PRO A 3 -40.47 7.61 -5.82
N SER A 4 -40.04 7.07 -6.96
CA SER A 4 -39.70 5.65 -7.10
C SER A 4 -38.59 5.29 -6.12
N THR A 5 -38.86 4.32 -5.23
CA THR A 5 -37.87 3.82 -4.28
C THR A 5 -36.66 3.28 -5.05
N PRO A 6 -35.43 3.75 -4.77
CA PRO A 6 -34.25 3.31 -5.50
C PRO A 6 -34.06 1.80 -5.33
N SER A 7 -33.66 1.12 -6.40
CA SER A 7 -33.41 -0.32 -6.35
C SER A 7 -32.35 -0.64 -5.27
N PRO A 8 -32.45 -1.77 -4.56
CA PRO A 8 -31.46 -2.15 -3.54
C PRO A 8 -30.01 -2.17 -4.05
N ARG A 9 -29.82 -2.43 -5.36
CA ARG A 9 -28.52 -2.37 -6.04
C ARG A 9 -28.00 -0.93 -6.15
N LEU A 10 -28.84 0.01 -6.56
CA LEU A 10 -28.46 1.42 -6.66
C LEU A 10 -28.18 2.04 -5.29
N ALA A 11 -28.95 1.64 -4.27
CA ALA A 11 -28.67 2.04 -2.88
C ALA A 11 -27.27 1.57 -2.45
N ARG A 12 -26.95 0.29 -2.64
CA ARG A 12 -25.61 -0.26 -2.32
C ARG A 12 -24.48 0.42 -3.09
N LEU A 13 -24.66 0.66 -4.40
CA LEU A 13 -23.65 1.35 -5.21
C LEU A 13 -23.43 2.80 -4.77
N ARG A 14 -24.51 3.51 -4.43
CA ARG A 14 -24.44 4.89 -3.93
C ARG A 14 -23.74 4.94 -2.57
N ASP A 15 -24.06 4.01 -1.68
CA ASP A 15 -23.44 3.92 -0.36
C ASP A 15 -21.96 3.55 -0.49
N PHE A 16 -21.62 2.61 -1.37
CA PHE A 16 -20.25 2.27 -1.73
C PHE A 16 -19.48 3.49 -2.26
N ALA A 17 -20.05 4.21 -3.25
CA ALA A 17 -19.42 5.40 -3.81
C ALA A 17 -19.22 6.49 -2.76
N ARG A 18 -20.21 6.72 -1.89
CA ARG A 18 -20.13 7.71 -0.82
C ARG A 18 -19.02 7.37 0.18
N ALA A 19 -18.91 6.12 0.60
CA ALA A 19 -17.85 5.72 1.49
C ALA A 19 -16.48 5.70 0.81
N ALA A 20 -16.37 5.28 -0.45
CA ALA A 20 -15.12 5.38 -1.21
C ALA A 20 -14.64 6.83 -1.33
N ILE A 21 -15.56 7.79 -1.50
CA ILE A 21 -15.25 9.23 -1.49
C ILE A 21 -14.81 9.67 -0.10
N LEU A 22 -15.59 9.38 0.95
CA LEU A 22 -15.25 9.76 2.33
C LEU A 22 -13.89 9.21 2.75
N TYR A 23 -13.65 7.94 2.43
CA TYR A 23 -12.40 7.23 2.62
C TYR A 23 -11.22 7.91 1.91
N ARG A 24 -11.39 8.29 0.64
CA ARG A 24 -10.37 9.04 -0.14
C ARG A 24 -10.10 10.43 0.45
N THR A 25 -11.09 11.07 1.06
CA THR A 25 -10.94 12.42 1.64
C THR A 25 -10.40 12.43 3.06
N GLY A 26 -10.15 11.28 3.69
CA GLY A 26 -9.68 11.20 5.08
C GLY A 26 -10.68 11.75 6.12
N ALA A 27 -11.95 11.92 5.74
CA ALA A 27 -13.01 12.25 6.68
C ALA A 27 -13.24 11.05 7.60
N SER A 28 -13.34 11.27 8.92
CA SER A 28 -13.48 10.20 9.93
C SER A 28 -14.54 9.20 9.49
N VAL A 29 -14.10 8.03 9.07
CA VAL A 29 -15.00 6.98 8.62
C VAL A 29 -15.62 6.38 9.87
N ASP A 30 -16.95 6.37 9.94
CA ASP A 30 -17.66 5.53 10.90
C ASP A 30 -17.19 4.09 10.64
N GLU A 31 -16.50 3.46 11.62
CA GLU A 31 -15.94 2.11 11.47
C GLU A 31 -16.99 1.09 10.99
N ARG A 32 -18.29 1.33 11.28
CA ARG A 32 -19.39 0.52 10.75
C ARG A 32 -19.60 0.71 9.25
N ALA A 33 -19.49 1.93 8.74
CA ALA A 33 -19.59 2.22 7.31
C ALA A 33 -18.39 1.67 6.55
N GLU A 34 -17.19 1.68 7.16
CA GLU A 34 -16.02 0.99 6.64
C GLU A 34 -16.34 -0.53 6.55
N ARG A 35 -16.63 -1.20 7.67
CA ARG A 35 -16.89 -2.66 7.67
C ARG A 35 -18.06 -3.11 6.78
N ALA A 36 -19.08 -2.27 6.57
CA ALA A 36 -20.25 -2.61 5.76
C ALA A 36 -20.02 -2.50 4.25
N ILE A 37 -19.00 -1.75 3.82
CA ILE A 37 -18.76 -1.40 2.42
C ILE A 37 -17.51 -2.09 1.88
N LEU A 38 -16.57 -2.42 2.76
CA LEU A 38 -15.39 -3.17 2.41
C LEU A 38 -15.75 -4.67 2.32
N PRO A 39 -15.77 -5.31 1.12
CA PRO A 39 -15.37 -6.71 1.11
C PRO A 39 -13.98 -6.72 1.72
N VAL A 40 -13.82 -7.40 2.85
CA VAL A 40 -12.55 -7.47 3.56
C VAL A 40 -11.54 -8.03 2.56
N GLY A 41 -10.69 -7.15 2.01
CA GLY A 41 -9.51 -7.59 1.30
C GLY A 41 -8.69 -8.42 2.27
N GLU A 42 -8.09 -9.51 1.80
CA GLU A 42 -7.23 -10.33 2.65
C GLU A 42 -6.07 -9.46 3.14
N ALA A 43 -5.88 -9.43 4.46
CA ALA A 43 -4.76 -8.75 5.07
C ALA A 43 -3.47 -9.34 4.52
N ILE A 44 -2.69 -8.52 3.81
CA ILE A 44 -1.41 -8.97 3.27
C ILE A 44 -0.37 -8.92 4.38
N ALA A 45 0.10 -10.10 4.80
CA ALA A 45 1.17 -10.20 5.78
C ALA A 45 2.50 -9.73 5.19
N VAL A 46 3.15 -8.83 5.92
CA VAL A 46 4.48 -8.32 5.57
C VAL A 46 5.51 -8.93 6.49
N THR A 47 6.54 -9.54 5.91
CA THR A 47 7.58 -10.26 6.64
C THR A 47 8.92 -9.56 6.52
N HIS A 48 9.67 -9.48 7.61
CA HIS A 48 11.09 -9.09 7.55
C HIS A 48 11.86 -10.16 6.76
N GLU A 49 12.69 -9.71 5.81
CA GLU A 49 13.45 -10.62 4.97
C GLU A 49 14.87 -10.83 5.50
N PRO A 50 15.40 -12.07 5.43
CA PRO A 50 16.79 -12.35 5.77
C PRO A 50 17.76 -11.52 4.93
N ALA A 51 18.87 -11.07 5.55
CA ALA A 51 19.87 -10.24 4.89
C ALA A 51 20.39 -10.85 3.57
N LEU A 52 20.64 -12.16 3.55
CA LEU A 52 21.09 -12.88 2.34
C LEU A 52 20.12 -12.73 1.16
N LYS A 53 18.80 -12.73 1.43
CA LYS A 53 17.80 -12.53 0.38
C LYS A 53 17.76 -11.09 -0.10
N ILE A 54 17.91 -10.13 0.82
CA ILE A 54 17.97 -8.71 0.48
C ILE A 54 19.20 -8.44 -0.39
N GLU A 55 20.36 -8.97 -0.03
CA GLU A 55 21.60 -8.85 -0.81
C GLU A 55 21.45 -9.47 -2.21
N ALA A 56 20.86 -10.66 -2.30
CA ALA A 56 20.58 -11.29 -3.59
C ALA A 56 19.62 -10.46 -4.45
N ALA A 57 18.56 -9.91 -3.86
CA ALA A 57 17.62 -9.05 -4.56
C ALA A 57 18.27 -7.74 -5.03
N LEU A 58 19.14 -7.14 -4.20
CA LEU A 58 19.90 -5.94 -4.57
C LEU A 58 20.86 -6.19 -5.73
N ALA A 59 21.50 -7.36 -5.77
CA ALA A 59 22.38 -7.74 -6.88
C ALA A 59 21.62 -7.93 -8.21
N GLN A 60 20.33 -8.24 -8.15
CA GLN A 60 19.45 -8.46 -9.30
C GLN A 60 18.46 -7.31 -9.53
N LEU A 61 18.63 -6.20 -8.81
CA LEU A 61 17.74 -5.05 -8.89
C LEU A 61 18.01 -4.28 -10.19
N ARG A 62 16.96 -4.15 -11.00
CA ARG A 62 16.91 -3.35 -12.21
C ARG A 62 16.12 -2.06 -11.97
N GLY A 63 16.36 -1.08 -12.82
CA GLY A 63 15.73 0.24 -12.75
C GLY A 63 16.53 1.28 -11.96
N SER A 64 16.00 2.49 -11.85
CA SER A 64 16.66 3.58 -11.13
C SER A 64 16.54 3.38 -9.62
N THR A 65 17.68 3.40 -8.93
CA THR A 65 17.73 3.49 -7.46
C THR A 65 17.76 4.93 -6.96
N TYR A 66 17.77 5.91 -7.88
CA TYR A 66 17.85 7.34 -7.57
C TYR A 66 19.05 7.69 -6.67
N GLY A 67 20.15 6.96 -6.83
CA GLY A 67 21.38 7.13 -6.04
C GLY A 67 21.29 6.62 -4.60
N LEU A 68 20.21 5.93 -4.24
CA LEU A 68 20.07 5.35 -2.91
C LEU A 68 21.06 4.21 -2.70
N ARG A 69 21.65 4.21 -1.51
CA ARG A 69 22.31 3.05 -0.92
C ARG A 69 21.30 2.37 0.00
N PHE A 70 21.25 1.05 -0.03
CA PHE A 70 20.27 0.27 0.73
C PHE A 70 20.92 -0.42 1.93
N ASN A 71 20.13 -0.60 2.99
CA ASN A 71 20.53 -1.40 4.15
C ASN A 71 20.29 -2.88 3.86
N PRO A 72 21.35 -3.73 3.73
CA PRO A 72 21.17 -5.15 3.43
C PRO A 72 20.52 -5.93 4.58
N LYS A 73 20.42 -5.34 5.78
CA LYS A 73 19.84 -6.00 6.98
C LYS A 73 18.39 -5.60 7.23
N LEU A 74 17.86 -4.63 6.48
CA LEU A 74 16.56 -4.04 6.76
C LEU A 74 15.73 -3.93 5.48
N GLY A 75 14.86 -4.92 5.30
CA GLY A 75 13.91 -5.00 4.19
C GLY A 75 12.72 -5.87 4.56
N TYR A 76 11.63 -5.68 3.83
CA TYR A 76 10.36 -6.35 4.10
C TYR A 76 9.76 -6.90 2.81
N GLY A 77 9.39 -8.17 2.80
CA GLY A 77 8.75 -8.80 1.66
C GLY A 77 7.27 -9.06 1.91
N PHE A 78 6.48 -9.00 0.85
CA PHE A 78 5.06 -9.32 0.90
C PHE A 78 4.55 -9.78 -0.47
N ASP A 79 3.49 -10.57 -0.50
CA ASP A 79 2.88 -11.06 -1.73
C ASP A 79 1.56 -10.34 -1.99
N CYS A 80 1.42 -9.73 -3.16
CA CYS A 80 0.21 -9.01 -3.54
C CYS A 80 -0.11 -9.27 -5.01
N GLY A 81 -1.36 -9.63 -5.30
CA GLY A 81 -1.81 -9.85 -6.69
C GLY A 81 -0.99 -10.92 -7.44
N GLY A 82 -0.54 -11.96 -6.75
CA GLY A 82 0.28 -13.03 -7.32
C GLY A 82 1.73 -12.64 -7.63
N THR A 83 2.16 -11.43 -7.23
CA THR A 83 3.53 -10.96 -7.40
C THR A 83 4.18 -10.75 -6.02
N ARG A 84 5.45 -11.13 -5.89
CA ARG A 84 6.25 -10.83 -4.70
C ARG A 84 6.79 -9.40 -4.79
N HIS A 85 6.60 -8.65 -3.71
CA HIS A 85 7.14 -7.32 -3.52
C HIS A 85 8.22 -7.34 -2.43
N LEU A 86 9.17 -6.42 -2.54
CA LEU A 86 10.23 -6.21 -1.58
C LEU A 86 10.41 -4.71 -1.31
N VAL A 87 10.21 -4.31 -0.07
CA VAL A 87 10.55 -2.99 0.44
C VAL A 87 12.02 -2.99 0.84
N LEU A 88 12.81 -2.16 0.16
CA LEU A 88 14.24 -1.98 0.40
C LEU A 88 14.46 -0.61 1.04
N LEU A 89 14.96 -0.58 2.26
CA LEU A 89 15.16 0.67 3.00
C LEU A 89 16.56 1.25 2.79
N SER A 90 16.64 2.58 2.83
CA SER A 90 17.89 3.33 2.72
C SER A 90 18.89 2.92 3.80
N SER A 91 20.18 2.95 3.48
CA SER A 91 21.27 2.67 4.42
C SER A 91 21.35 3.67 5.59
N GLU A 92 20.68 4.82 5.47
CA GLU A 92 20.55 5.78 6.58
C GLU A 92 19.50 5.36 7.61
N LEU A 93 18.76 4.27 7.35
CA LEU A 93 17.78 3.71 8.27
C LEU A 93 18.33 2.43 8.89
N GLU A 94 18.30 2.38 10.22
CA GLU A 94 18.82 1.24 11.00
C GLU A 94 17.80 0.81 12.04
N ARG A 95 17.83 -0.50 12.35
CA ARG A 95 17.06 -1.04 13.46
C ARG A 95 17.57 -0.46 14.77
N GLY A 96 16.66 -0.09 15.68
CA GLY A 96 16.97 0.60 16.94
C GLY A 96 16.96 2.13 16.84
N ALA A 97 16.99 2.70 15.63
CA ALA A 97 16.98 4.14 15.40
C ALA A 97 16.05 4.57 14.24
N LEU A 98 15.16 3.68 13.81
CA LEU A 98 14.33 3.86 12.62
C LEU A 98 13.42 5.08 12.76
N LEU A 99 12.73 5.21 13.90
CA LEU A 99 11.78 6.29 14.12
C LEU A 99 12.47 7.66 14.15
N ALA A 100 13.60 7.74 14.84
CA ALA A 100 14.42 8.94 14.89
C ALA A 100 14.94 9.33 13.50
N ALA A 101 15.44 8.36 12.73
CA ALA A 101 15.97 8.60 11.39
C ALA A 101 14.89 9.08 10.40
N LEU A 102 13.70 8.46 10.42
CA LEU A 102 12.57 8.86 9.60
C LEU A 102 12.08 10.28 9.96
N GLY A 103 12.08 10.64 11.24
CA GLY A 103 11.64 11.94 11.74
C GLY A 103 12.66 13.08 11.62
N ALA A 104 13.93 12.80 11.27
CA ALA A 104 14.99 13.80 11.31
C ALA A 104 14.96 14.81 10.14
N LYS A 105 14.65 14.35 8.92
CA LYS A 105 14.67 15.19 7.71
C LYS A 105 13.84 14.56 6.60
N ARG A 106 13.45 15.39 5.62
CA ARG A 106 12.87 14.91 4.36
C ARG A 106 13.89 14.04 3.63
N ARG A 107 13.47 12.86 3.18
CA ARG A 107 14.34 11.91 2.45
C ARG A 107 13.51 10.91 1.63
N ILE A 108 14.18 10.23 0.71
CA ILE A 108 13.68 8.95 0.17
C ILE A 108 14.10 7.87 1.18
N ALA A 109 13.12 7.30 1.87
CA ALA A 109 13.33 6.29 2.90
C ALA A 109 13.64 4.92 2.32
N GLY A 110 13.18 4.64 1.10
CA GLY A 110 13.40 3.35 0.46
C GLY A 110 12.67 3.24 -0.87
N ILE A 111 12.68 2.03 -1.43
CA ILE A 111 11.94 1.69 -2.63
C ILE A 111 11.08 0.45 -2.42
N VAL A 112 10.06 0.29 -3.24
CA VAL A 112 9.34 -0.98 -3.42
C VAL A 112 9.76 -1.57 -4.75
N ALA A 113 10.37 -2.75 -4.71
CA ALA A 113 10.72 -3.54 -5.87
C ALA A 113 9.73 -4.70 -6.05
N MET A 114 9.47 -5.08 -7.29
CA MET A 114 8.61 -6.20 -7.65
C MET A 114 9.40 -7.27 -8.38
N VAL A 115 9.10 -8.54 -8.11
CA VAL A 115 9.65 -9.64 -8.92
C VAL A 115 9.13 -9.50 -10.35
N ASP A 116 10.06 -9.52 -11.30
CA ASP A 116 9.78 -9.54 -12.73
C ASP A 116 9.49 -10.98 -13.16
N GLY A 117 8.23 -11.27 -13.44
CA GLY A 117 7.76 -12.60 -13.84
C GLY A 117 8.19 -13.04 -15.24
N SER A 118 9.00 -12.24 -15.94
CA SER A 118 9.46 -12.53 -17.31
C SER A 118 10.75 -13.35 -17.39
N ASP A 119 11.47 -13.53 -16.28
CA ASP A 119 12.85 -14.05 -16.28
C ASP A 119 12.98 -15.37 -15.50
N THR A 120 13.81 -16.31 -16.00
CA THR A 120 14.04 -17.63 -15.35
C THR A 120 14.80 -17.54 -14.03
N ALA A 121 15.42 -16.39 -13.76
CA ALA A 121 16.00 -16.02 -12.47
C ALA A 121 15.17 -14.88 -11.88
N ALA A 122 14.93 -14.89 -10.57
CA ALA A 122 14.08 -13.90 -9.89
C ALA A 122 14.70 -12.49 -9.92
N SER A 123 14.54 -11.76 -11.03
CA SER A 123 14.97 -10.37 -11.13
C SER A 123 13.94 -9.44 -10.49
N TYR A 124 14.42 -8.30 -9.97
CA TYR A 124 13.58 -7.33 -9.28
C TYR A 124 13.59 -6.01 -10.04
N VAL A 125 12.44 -5.36 -10.18
CA VAL A 125 12.32 -4.03 -10.79
C VAL A 125 11.85 -3.04 -9.75
N ALA A 126 12.59 -1.94 -9.55
CA ALA A 126 12.15 -0.82 -8.72
C ALA A 126 10.89 -0.18 -9.33
N ARG A 127 9.80 -0.13 -8.56
CA ARG A 127 8.49 0.39 -9.02
C ARG A 127 8.06 1.64 -8.29
N HIS A 128 8.34 1.72 -6.99
CA HIS A 128 7.92 2.86 -6.20
C HIS A 128 9.04 3.39 -5.31
N LEU A 129 9.00 4.69 -5.05
CA LEU A 129 9.80 5.40 -4.08
C LEU A 129 8.97 5.66 -2.83
N ILE A 130 9.55 5.41 -1.66
CA ILE A 130 8.98 5.77 -0.37
C ILE A 130 9.64 7.07 0.07
N VAL A 131 8.88 8.16 0.05
CA VAL A 131 9.33 9.48 0.49
C VAL A 131 8.73 9.77 1.85
N VAL A 132 9.56 10.25 2.77
CA VAL A 132 9.14 10.66 4.10
C VAL A 132 9.49 12.11 4.36
N ARG A 133 8.63 12.79 5.11
CA ARG A 133 8.80 14.18 5.52
C ARG A 133 8.39 14.35 6.99
N PRO A 134 9.25 14.92 7.85
CA PRO A 134 8.85 15.27 9.20
C PRO A 134 7.69 16.28 9.19
N ALA A 135 6.69 16.04 10.04
CA ALA A 135 5.52 16.87 10.24
C ALA A 135 5.37 17.22 11.73
N ARG A 136 4.48 18.17 12.05
CA ARG A 136 4.28 18.65 13.43
C ARG A 136 3.95 17.52 14.41
N ASP A 137 3.04 16.62 14.01
CA ASP A 137 2.50 15.56 14.86
C ASP A 137 2.87 14.15 14.37
N GLY A 138 3.95 14.03 13.58
CA GLY A 138 4.39 12.75 13.05
C GLY A 138 5.28 12.87 11.81
N ILE A 139 5.13 11.93 10.89
CA ILE A 139 5.91 11.88 9.65
C ILE A 139 4.92 11.68 8.51
N ASP A 140 4.93 12.56 7.51
CA ASP A 140 4.15 12.36 6.30
C ASP A 140 4.88 11.37 5.40
N VAL A 141 4.13 10.47 4.80
CA VAL A 141 4.64 9.38 3.97
C VAL A 141 3.94 9.44 2.62
N SER A 142 4.72 9.31 1.56
CA SER A 142 4.22 9.23 0.18
C SER A 142 4.91 8.09 -0.54
N VAL A 143 4.12 7.27 -1.22
CA VAL A 143 4.61 6.23 -2.13
C VAL A 143 4.38 6.74 -3.54
N ILE A 144 5.46 6.92 -4.27
CA ILE A 144 5.49 7.61 -5.56
C ILE A 144 5.93 6.61 -6.62
N ASP A 145 5.30 6.60 -7.78
CA ASP A 145 5.77 5.85 -8.94
C ASP A 145 7.11 6.41 -9.44
N THR A 146 7.82 5.61 -10.22
CA THR A 146 9.05 6.00 -10.93
C THR A 146 8.85 7.20 -11.85
N ASP A 147 7.63 7.39 -12.37
CA ASP A 147 7.25 8.54 -13.21
C ASP A 147 6.88 9.80 -12.41
N GLY A 148 6.88 9.74 -11.07
CA GLY A 148 6.65 10.88 -10.18
C GLY A 148 5.21 11.03 -9.66
N ASP A 149 4.29 10.16 -10.10
CA ASP A 149 2.91 10.18 -9.64
C ASP A 149 2.76 9.60 -8.23
N VAL A 150 2.08 10.33 -7.35
CA VAL A 150 1.80 9.87 -5.98
C VAL A 150 0.69 8.82 -6.01
N GLN A 151 1.04 7.59 -5.65
CA GLN A 151 0.15 6.43 -5.62
C GLN A 151 -0.57 6.31 -4.28
N LEU A 152 0.19 6.40 -3.18
CA LEU A 152 -0.34 6.36 -1.82
C LEU A 152 0.18 7.57 -1.02
N GLN A 153 -0.66 8.13 -0.17
CA GLN A 153 -0.30 9.22 0.73
C GLN A 153 -0.92 9.02 2.10
N GLY A 154 -0.20 9.45 3.13
CA GLY A 154 -0.71 9.54 4.48
C GLY A 154 0.42 9.84 5.44
N GLY A 155 0.50 9.12 6.54
CA GLY A 155 1.57 9.36 7.49
C GLY A 155 1.66 8.36 8.63
N LEU A 156 2.73 8.55 9.40
CA LEU A 156 3.02 7.94 10.67
C LEU A 156 2.61 8.90 11.78
N ARG A 157 1.77 8.45 12.72
CA ARG A 157 1.31 9.23 13.87
C ARG A 157 1.61 8.47 15.16
N ARG A 158 1.84 9.20 16.25
CA ARG A 158 2.20 8.56 17.54
C ARG A 158 1.09 7.62 18.01
N ASP A 159 1.47 6.39 18.32
CA ASP A 159 0.61 5.40 18.94
C ASP A 159 1.41 4.57 19.95
N GLY A 160 1.19 4.84 21.24
CA GLY A 160 1.97 4.25 22.32
C GLY A 160 3.48 4.46 22.19
N LYS A 161 4.24 3.37 22.08
CA LYS A 161 5.71 3.37 21.94
C LYS A 161 6.20 3.41 20.48
N GLY A 162 5.30 3.36 19.52
CA GLY A 162 5.61 3.36 18.09
C GLY A 162 4.88 4.45 17.32
N LEU A 163 4.86 4.32 16.00
CA LEU A 163 4.04 5.13 15.12
C LEU A 163 3.05 4.25 14.37
N ALA A 164 1.76 4.56 14.45
CA ALA A 164 0.75 3.99 13.59
C ALA A 164 0.91 4.55 12.17
N LEU A 165 1.00 3.65 11.18
CA LEU A 165 1.03 3.98 9.77
C LEU A 165 -0.37 3.96 9.20
N THR A 166 -0.69 4.97 8.41
CA THR A 166 -1.91 5.03 7.62
C THR A 166 -1.57 5.63 6.25
N LEU A 167 -1.71 4.84 5.18
CA LEU A 167 -1.60 5.29 3.80
C LEU A 167 -2.89 4.98 3.05
N ARG A 168 -3.27 5.87 2.15
CA ARG A 168 -4.48 5.77 1.34
C ARG A 168 -4.12 6.09 -0.10
N THR A 169 -4.82 5.47 -1.05
CA THR A 169 -4.67 5.81 -2.47
C THR A 169 -4.91 7.28 -2.72
N HIS A 170 -3.97 7.89 -3.44
CA HIS A 170 -4.07 9.24 -3.92
C HIS A 170 -4.47 9.23 -5.41
N GLY A 171 -5.53 9.97 -5.76
CA GLY A 171 -6.04 10.02 -7.14
C GLY A 171 -7.17 9.03 -7.45
N ALA A 172 -7.93 9.33 -8.51
CA ALA A 172 -9.18 8.62 -8.83
C ALA A 172 -9.01 7.41 -9.77
N ALA A 173 -7.93 7.37 -10.55
CA ALA A 173 -7.67 6.38 -11.59
C ALA A 173 -7.18 5.02 -11.05
N LEU A 174 -6.80 4.96 -9.77
CA LEU A 174 -6.24 3.77 -9.14
C LEU A 174 -7.31 3.04 -8.32
N PRO A 175 -7.22 1.70 -8.25
CA PRO A 175 -7.99 0.93 -7.28
C PRO A 175 -7.78 1.51 -5.89
N PRO A 176 -8.85 1.86 -5.16
CA PRO A 176 -8.70 2.34 -3.80
C PRO A 176 -7.91 1.28 -3.00
N THR A 177 -6.94 1.71 -2.19
CA THR A 177 -6.06 0.87 -1.40
C THR A 177 -5.81 1.52 -0.04
N ALA A 178 -5.91 0.70 1.01
CA ALA A 178 -5.50 1.00 2.37
C ALA A 178 -4.16 0.35 2.66
N VAL A 179 -3.26 1.06 3.32
CA VAL A 179 -2.20 0.44 4.10
C VAL A 179 -2.29 0.97 5.51
N ASP A 180 -2.54 0.11 6.47
CA ASP A 180 -2.48 0.42 7.89
C ASP A 180 -1.36 -0.40 8.54
N GLY A 181 -0.89 0.00 9.71
CA GLY A 181 0.19 -0.74 10.34
C GLY A 181 0.84 -0.02 11.50
N ALA A 182 1.97 -0.55 11.96
CA ALA A 182 2.79 0.06 12.98
C ALA A 182 4.26 0.05 12.57
N VAL A 183 4.95 1.13 12.88
CA VAL A 183 6.40 1.26 12.75
C VAL A 183 6.98 1.46 14.15
N THR A 184 7.95 0.63 14.49
CA THR A 184 8.75 0.72 15.71
C THR A 184 10.22 0.78 15.33
N ASP A 185 11.10 1.02 16.30
CA ASP A 185 12.54 0.93 16.05
C ASP A 185 12.99 -0.50 15.69
N ASP A 186 12.21 -1.51 16.08
CA ASP A 186 12.51 -2.91 15.81
C ASP A 186 11.99 -3.41 14.46
N GLY A 187 11.01 -2.73 13.89
CA GLY A 187 10.54 -3.06 12.55
C GLY A 187 9.20 -2.44 12.17
N VAL A 188 8.61 -3.02 11.13
CA VAL A 188 7.38 -2.54 10.51
C VAL A 188 6.40 -3.70 10.41
N THR A 189 5.15 -3.45 10.78
CA THR A 189 4.00 -4.32 10.47
C THR A 189 3.06 -3.55 9.58
N LEU A 190 2.58 -4.18 8.51
CA LEU A 190 1.62 -3.59 7.57
C LEU A 190 0.45 -4.56 7.40
N ASP A 191 -0.73 -3.98 7.23
CA ASP A 191 -1.97 -4.59 6.77
C ASP A 191 -2.41 -3.82 5.53
N VAL A 192 -2.35 -4.48 4.38
CA VAL A 192 -2.70 -3.89 3.08
C VAL A 192 -4.06 -4.40 2.65
N ARG A 193 -4.98 -3.49 2.34
CA ARG A 193 -6.34 -3.79 1.88
C ARG A 193 -6.57 -3.14 0.51
N VAL A 194 -6.81 -3.94 -0.53
CA VAL A 194 -7.10 -3.45 -1.88
C VAL A 194 -8.59 -3.58 -2.18
N PHE A 195 -9.20 -2.49 -2.65
CA PHE A 195 -10.63 -2.43 -2.97
C PHE A 195 -10.86 -2.80 -4.42
N VAL A 196 -11.06 -4.09 -4.67
CA VAL A 196 -11.51 -4.59 -5.98
C VAL A 196 -13.03 -4.64 -5.94
N GLY A 197 -13.69 -3.92 -6.84
CA GLY A 197 -15.12 -4.09 -7.04
C GLY A 197 -15.37 -5.56 -7.38
N GLY A 198 -16.16 -6.26 -6.57
CA GLY A 198 -16.41 -7.68 -6.77
C GLY A 198 -16.87 -7.96 -8.19
N PRO A 199 -16.53 -9.14 -8.77
CA PRO A 199 -17.05 -9.51 -10.07
C PRO A 199 -18.58 -9.41 -10.04
N PRO A 200 -19.23 -8.99 -11.14
CA PRO A 200 -20.69 -9.03 -11.20
C PRO A 200 -21.15 -10.44 -10.83
N VAL A 201 -21.97 -10.55 -9.78
CA VAL A 201 -22.58 -11.83 -9.41
C VAL A 201 -23.40 -12.29 -10.61
N LYS A 202 -22.90 -13.29 -11.35
CA LYS A 202 -23.66 -13.92 -12.43
C LYS A 202 -24.97 -14.42 -11.82
N ARG A 203 -26.09 -13.90 -12.29
CA ARG A 203 -27.40 -14.46 -11.91
C ARG A 203 -27.47 -15.87 -12.46
N HIS A 204 -28.07 -16.79 -11.70
CA HIS A 204 -28.47 -18.08 -12.26
C HIS A 204 -29.36 -17.82 -13.49
N GLY A 205 -28.81 -18.07 -14.69
CA GLY A 205 -29.52 -17.92 -15.96
C GLY A 205 -28.86 -17.02 -17.02
N GLU A 206 -27.73 -16.37 -16.75
CA GLU A 206 -27.05 -15.53 -17.75
C GLU A 206 -25.99 -16.34 -18.52
N VAL A 207 -26.26 -16.62 -19.80
CA VAL A 207 -25.35 -17.33 -20.72
C VAL A 207 -24.38 -16.32 -21.34
N ASP A 208 -23.08 -16.62 -21.31
CA ASP A 208 -22.02 -15.77 -21.90
C ASP A 208 -22.22 -15.65 -23.43
N PRO A 209 -22.20 -14.44 -24.01
CA PRO A 209 -22.27 -14.26 -25.46
C PRO A 209 -20.90 -14.37 -26.16
N ILE A 210 -19.85 -14.86 -25.49
CA ILE A 210 -18.51 -14.99 -26.09
C ILE A 210 -18.04 -16.43 -25.96
N ALA A 211 -18.67 -17.30 -26.74
CA ALA A 211 -18.07 -18.52 -27.26
C ALA A 211 -18.65 -18.71 -28.68
N ALA A 212 -17.98 -18.09 -29.65
CA ALA A 212 -18.09 -18.42 -31.06
C ALA A 212 -16.68 -18.82 -31.54
#